data_AF-A0A1H1GL38-F1
#
_entry.id   AF-A0A1H1GL38-F1
#
_cell.length_a   1.000
_cell.length_b   1.000
_cell.length_c   1.000
_cell.angle_alpha   90.00
_cell.angle_beta   90.00
_cell.angle_gamma   90.00
#
_symmetry.space_group_name_H-M   'P 1'
#
loop_
_entity.id
_entity.type
_entity.pdbx_description
1 polymer ?
#
loop_
_entity_poly.entity_id
_entity_poly.type
_entity_poly.pdbx_seq_one_letter_code
_entity_poly.pdbx_strand_id
1 'polypeptide(L)'
;MPDTNLPRAFRGGIDALADGARALSRTLGDAGEVVFRERPTMEHVLLLFFLVAGAYMYHGANEFSSDAATFPRLTAGTTVVFSALLLARNYLPAPVRSIVAEPMQVLGEDDADRSSEERADDVEIDDAADSSGDATTETSSATYTYEIDDPRGPAVTSALCVVYVALTFTIGMLYATPIFVALYALWARMRWYETLALAGVSFGIAYAFFLVVSPEIAVGWYTGWRFPVPVLPELPISLAAVPDAVISA
;
A
#
# COMPACT_ATOMS: atom_id res chain seq x y z
N MET A 1 51.69 13.57 11.40
CA MET A 1 50.31 13.88 10.99
C MET A 1 50.41 14.88 9.84
N PRO A 2 50.11 14.49 8.59
CA PRO A 2 50.24 15.40 7.47
C PRO A 2 49.00 16.30 7.38
N ASP A 3 49.22 17.61 7.49
CA ASP A 3 48.21 18.64 7.22
C ASP A 3 47.86 18.63 5.73
N THR A 4 46.73 18.03 5.39
CA THR A 4 46.11 18.17 4.05
C THR A 4 45.55 19.59 3.92
N ASN A 5 46.44 20.54 3.65
CA ASN A 5 46.10 21.88 3.19
C ASN A 5 45.51 21.77 1.78
N LEU A 6 44.20 21.57 1.71
CA LEU A 6 43.47 21.73 0.46
C LEU A 6 43.66 23.16 -0.07
N PRO A 7 43.94 23.34 -1.37
CA PRO A 7 44.20 24.66 -1.95
C PRO A 7 42.99 25.58 -1.75
N ARG A 8 43.24 26.82 -1.28
CA ARG A 8 42.21 27.82 -0.93
C ARG A 8 41.16 28.05 -2.02
N ALA A 9 41.54 27.86 -3.29
CA ALA A 9 40.65 27.96 -4.43
C ALA A 9 39.53 26.90 -4.43
N PHE A 10 39.80 25.70 -3.93
CA PHE A 10 38.81 24.62 -3.87
C PHE A 10 37.79 24.84 -2.74
N ARG A 11 38.23 25.43 -1.61
CA ARG A 11 37.35 25.74 -0.47
C ARG A 11 36.34 26.85 -0.84
N GLY A 12 36.78 27.90 -1.53
CA GLY A 12 35.89 28.97 -2.01
C GLY A 12 34.84 28.51 -3.04
N GLY A 13 35.15 27.51 -3.86
CA GLY A 13 34.17 26.92 -4.79
C GLY A 13 33.05 26.15 -4.08
N ILE A 14 33.38 25.43 -3.01
CA ILE A 14 32.40 24.69 -2.20
C ILE A 14 31.52 25.66 -1.41
N ASP A 15 32.10 26.72 -0.84
CA ASP A 15 31.35 27.74 -0.09
C ASP A 15 30.37 28.50 -0.99
N ALA A 16 30.79 28.87 -2.20
CA ALA A 16 29.92 29.52 -3.19
C ALA A 16 28.77 28.60 -3.67
N LEU A 17 29.02 27.31 -3.79
CA LEU A 17 27.99 26.31 -4.14
C LEU A 17 27.01 26.11 -2.98
N ALA A 18 27.50 26.08 -1.74
CA ALA A 18 26.67 26.00 -0.55
C ALA A 18 25.79 27.26 -0.38
N ASP A 19 26.34 28.44 -0.64
CA ASP A 19 25.59 29.71 -0.59
C ASP A 19 24.56 29.80 -1.73
N GLY A 20 24.91 29.34 -2.93
CA GLY A 20 23.98 29.21 -4.04
C GLY A 20 22.82 28.25 -3.74
N ALA A 21 23.12 27.10 -3.12
CA ALA A 21 22.11 26.13 -2.71
C ALA A 21 21.17 26.70 -1.64
N ARG A 22 21.70 27.45 -0.66
CA ARG A 22 20.89 28.15 0.37
C ARG A 22 20.03 29.25 -0.24
N ALA A 23 20.55 30.01 -1.20
CA ALA A 23 19.80 31.04 -1.89
C ALA A 23 18.64 30.45 -2.72
N LEU A 24 18.90 29.33 -3.42
CA LEU A 24 17.89 28.58 -4.17
C LEU A 24 16.83 27.98 -3.24
N SER A 25 17.24 27.44 -2.09
CA SER A 25 16.31 26.90 -1.08
C SER A 25 15.39 28.00 -0.53
N ARG A 26 15.89 29.22 -0.36
CA ARG A 26 15.08 30.36 0.12
C ARG A 26 14.08 30.82 -0.94
N THR A 27 14.51 30.96 -2.20
CA THR A 27 13.59 31.36 -3.28
C THR A 27 12.53 30.29 -3.58
N LEU A 28 12.89 29.00 -3.49
CA LEU A 28 11.92 27.91 -3.54
C LEU A 28 10.97 27.92 -2.33
N GLY A 29 11.47 28.30 -1.15
CA GLY A 29 10.67 28.46 0.05
C GLY A 29 9.63 29.57 -0.09
N ASP A 30 10.05 30.74 -0.54
CA ASP A 30 9.19 31.91 -0.73
C ASP A 30 8.16 31.68 -1.85
N ALA A 31 8.55 31.02 -2.95
CA ALA A 31 7.63 30.63 -4.01
C ALA A 31 6.63 29.56 -3.55
N GLY A 32 7.08 28.63 -2.70
CA GLY A 32 6.23 27.63 -2.07
C GLY A 32 5.18 28.25 -1.14
N GLU A 33 5.53 29.26 -0.36
CA GLU A 33 4.59 29.94 0.54
C GLU A 33 3.45 30.62 -0.24
N VAL A 34 3.75 31.21 -1.40
CA VAL A 34 2.74 31.82 -2.28
C VAL A 34 1.81 30.77 -2.90
N VAL A 35 2.34 29.60 -3.28
CA VAL A 35 1.60 28.53 -3.96
C VAL A 35 0.85 27.61 -2.99
N PHE A 36 1.35 27.41 -1.77
CA PHE A 36 0.75 26.49 -0.79
C PHE A 36 0.00 27.20 0.34
N ARG A 37 0.12 28.53 0.44
CA ARG A 37 -0.45 29.39 1.52
C ARG A 37 0.02 29.00 2.93
N GLU A 38 1.06 28.17 3.03
CA GLU A 38 1.62 27.64 4.27
C GLU A 38 3.14 27.62 4.17
N ARG A 39 3.82 27.59 5.33
CA ARG A 39 5.28 27.48 5.35
C ARG A 39 5.69 26.12 4.77
N PRO A 40 6.64 26.08 3.82
CA PRO A 40 7.07 24.82 3.21
C PRO A 40 7.70 23.91 4.27
N THR A 41 6.97 22.86 4.63
CA THR A 41 7.44 21.81 5.55
C THR A 41 8.25 20.77 4.78
N MET A 42 9.04 19.93 5.47
CA MET A 42 9.75 18.81 4.85
C MET A 42 8.80 17.84 4.12
N GLU A 43 7.55 17.74 4.58
CA GLU A 43 6.50 16.97 3.93
C GLU A 43 6.26 17.41 2.48
N HIS A 44 6.16 18.71 2.22
CA HIS A 44 5.95 19.24 0.87
C HIS A 44 7.13 18.92 -0.06
N VAL A 45 8.35 18.96 0.47
CA VAL A 45 9.56 18.61 -0.30
C VAL A 45 9.55 17.12 -0.66
N LEU A 46 9.17 16.26 0.29
CA LEU A 46 9.05 14.82 0.07
C LEU A 46 7.95 14.49 -0.95
N LEU A 47 6.78 15.12 -0.83
CA LEU A 47 5.66 14.95 -1.78
C LEU A 47 6.03 15.43 -3.18
N LEU A 48 6.70 16.57 -3.29
CA LEU A 48 7.19 17.07 -4.57
C LEU A 48 8.24 16.11 -5.17
N PHE A 49 9.15 15.58 -4.35
CA PHE A 49 10.11 14.58 -4.79
C PHE A 49 9.41 13.33 -5.32
N PHE A 50 8.45 12.76 -4.58
CA PHE A 50 7.68 11.60 -5.04
C PHE A 50 6.86 11.88 -6.30
N LEU A 51 6.31 13.10 -6.43
CA LEU A 51 5.61 13.51 -7.63
C LEU A 51 6.54 13.51 -8.85
N VAL A 52 7.73 14.11 -8.73
CA VAL A 52 8.72 14.17 -9.81
C VAL A 52 9.27 12.78 -10.14
N ALA A 53 9.65 12.01 -9.12
CA ALA A 53 10.17 10.65 -9.29
C ALA A 53 9.11 9.73 -9.91
N GLY A 54 7.87 9.80 -9.45
CA GLY A 54 6.74 9.06 -10.00
C GLY A 54 6.47 9.44 -11.46
N ALA A 55 6.48 10.73 -11.81
CA ALA A 55 6.28 11.18 -13.19
C ALA A 55 7.41 10.70 -14.11
N TYR A 56 8.66 10.74 -13.62
CA TYR A 56 9.81 10.20 -14.33
C TYR A 56 9.68 8.69 -14.55
N MET A 57 9.33 7.93 -13.52
CA MET A 57 9.11 6.48 -13.64
C MET A 57 7.95 6.15 -14.59
N TYR A 58 6.86 6.92 -14.55
CA TYR A 58 5.72 6.75 -15.45
C TYR A 58 6.13 6.96 -16.91
N HIS A 59 6.95 7.99 -17.18
CA HIS A 59 7.50 8.23 -18.50
C HIS A 59 8.46 7.11 -18.94
N GLY A 60 9.37 6.70 -18.07
CA GLY A 60 10.32 5.60 -18.33
C GLY A 60 9.64 4.25 -18.56
N ALA A 61 8.45 4.04 -17.99
CA ALA A 61 7.68 2.83 -18.21
C ALA A 61 7.23 2.63 -19.67
N ASN A 62 7.36 3.65 -20.52
CA ASN A 62 7.11 3.54 -21.97
C ASN A 62 8.19 2.78 -22.73
N GLU A 63 9.36 2.52 -22.11
CA GLU A 63 10.45 1.77 -22.73
C GLU A 63 10.24 0.25 -22.66
N PHE A 64 9.35 -0.23 -21.79
CA PHE A 64 9.01 -1.65 -21.68
C PHE A 64 7.97 -2.09 -22.72
N SER A 65 7.88 -3.41 -22.97
CA SER A 65 6.80 -3.99 -23.77
C SER A 65 5.43 -3.69 -23.14
N SER A 66 4.35 -3.73 -23.94
CA SER A 66 2.98 -3.41 -23.48
C SER A 66 2.60 -4.14 -22.20
N ASP A 67 2.97 -5.42 -22.10
CA ASP A 67 2.54 -6.28 -21.00
C ASP A 67 3.37 -6.04 -19.74
N ALA A 68 4.67 -5.76 -19.89
CA ALA A 68 5.58 -5.46 -18.79
C ALA A 68 5.44 -4.02 -18.26
N ALA A 69 4.94 -3.09 -19.09
CA ALA A 69 4.77 -1.68 -18.74
C ALA A 69 3.57 -1.43 -17.80
N THR A 70 2.57 -2.30 -17.79
CA THR A 70 1.30 -2.06 -17.09
C THR A 70 1.48 -1.89 -15.59
N PHE A 71 2.24 -2.78 -14.94
CA PHE A 71 2.46 -2.72 -13.51
C PHE A 71 3.26 -1.45 -13.09
N PRO A 72 4.43 -1.15 -13.66
CA PRO A 72 5.15 0.08 -13.36
C PRO A 72 4.34 1.36 -13.62
N ARG A 73 3.56 1.41 -14.72
CA ARG A 73 2.69 2.55 -15.04
C ARG A 73 1.60 2.75 -13.99
N LEU A 74 0.96 1.67 -13.54
CA LEU A 74 -0.04 1.75 -12.49
C LEU A 74 0.56 2.24 -11.17
N THR A 75 1.67 1.66 -10.73
CA THR A 75 2.31 2.05 -9.47
C THR A 75 2.78 3.49 -9.52
N ALA A 76 3.52 3.88 -10.57
CA ALA A 76 4.01 5.25 -10.74
C ALA A 76 2.86 6.25 -10.89
N GLY A 77 1.82 5.90 -11.66
CA GLY A 77 0.62 6.72 -11.83
C GLY A 77 -0.11 6.92 -10.50
N THR A 78 -0.25 5.86 -9.70
CA THR A 78 -0.82 5.93 -8.35
C THR A 78 0.00 6.87 -7.47
N THR A 79 1.33 6.71 -7.41
CA THR A 79 2.22 7.60 -6.66
C THR A 79 2.07 9.06 -7.09
N VAL A 80 2.00 9.34 -8.40
CA VAL A 80 1.80 10.70 -8.93
C VAL A 80 0.46 11.27 -8.49
N VAL A 81 -0.63 10.52 -8.64
CA VAL A 81 -1.98 10.95 -8.26
C VAL A 81 -2.06 11.23 -6.76
N PHE A 82 -1.59 10.31 -5.91
CA PHE A 82 -1.60 10.48 -4.46
C PHE A 82 -0.71 11.63 -3.99
N SER A 83 0.49 11.77 -4.55
CA SER A 83 1.39 12.88 -4.22
C SER A 83 0.79 14.22 -4.62
N ALA A 84 0.16 14.31 -5.81
CA ALA A 84 -0.52 15.51 -6.26
C ALA A 84 -1.74 15.84 -5.40
N LEU A 85 -2.53 14.85 -5.00
CA LEU A 85 -3.72 15.03 -4.17
C LEU A 85 -3.34 15.52 -2.76
N LEU A 86 -2.29 14.95 -2.17
CA LEU A 86 -1.74 15.40 -0.88
C LEU A 86 -1.17 16.81 -0.97
N LEU A 87 -0.46 17.12 -2.06
CA LEU A 87 0.06 18.47 -2.30
C LEU A 87 -1.06 19.50 -2.49
N ALA A 88 -2.20 19.08 -3.07
CA ALA A 88 -3.40 19.89 -3.25
C ALA A 88 -4.36 19.87 -2.06
N ARG A 89 -4.01 19.24 -0.91
CA ARG A 89 -4.94 19.04 0.22
C ARG A 89 -5.58 20.33 0.74
N ASN A 90 -4.82 21.43 0.70
CA ASN A 90 -5.25 22.75 1.17
C ASN A 90 -6.26 23.41 0.22
N TYR A 91 -6.39 22.92 -1.02
CA TYR A 91 -7.33 23.40 -2.03
C TYR A 91 -8.59 22.53 -2.15
N LEU A 92 -8.61 21.37 -1.51
CA LEU A 92 -9.74 20.44 -1.55
C LEU A 92 -10.87 20.87 -0.59
N PRO A 93 -12.15 20.68 -0.97
CA PRO A 93 -13.29 20.91 -0.10
C PRO A 93 -13.32 19.92 1.08
N ALA A 94 -13.93 20.34 2.20
CA ALA A 94 -13.95 19.61 3.47
C ALA A 94 -14.16 18.08 3.39
N PRO A 95 -15.11 17.53 2.61
CA PRO A 95 -15.34 16.08 2.59
C PRO A 95 -14.20 15.28 1.92
N VAL A 96 -13.45 15.87 0.99
CA VAL A 96 -12.30 15.20 0.36
C VAL A 96 -11.06 15.36 1.23
N ARG A 97 -10.95 16.49 1.93
CA ARG A 97 -9.85 16.75 2.84
C ARG A 97 -9.80 15.74 3.99
N SER A 98 -10.92 15.38 4.61
CA SER A 98 -10.92 14.41 5.73
C SER A 98 -10.40 13.03 5.29
N ILE A 99 -10.82 12.54 4.12
CA ILE A 99 -10.39 11.23 3.58
C ILE A 99 -8.88 11.20 3.29
N VAL A 100 -8.31 12.31 2.85
CA VAL A 100 -6.90 12.41 2.43
C VAL A 100 -5.97 12.79 3.58
N ALA A 101 -6.46 13.59 4.52
CA ALA A 101 -5.66 14.17 5.60
C ALA A 101 -5.73 13.37 6.90
N GLU A 102 -6.66 12.43 7.05
CA GLU A 102 -6.60 11.46 8.14
C GLU A 102 -5.48 10.46 7.85
N PRO A 103 -4.32 10.54 8.53
CA PRO A 103 -3.33 9.48 8.42
C PRO A 103 -4.02 8.20 8.87
N MET A 104 -3.93 7.13 8.07
CA MET A 104 -4.18 5.79 8.58
C MET A 104 -3.18 5.57 9.73
N GLN A 105 -3.57 5.89 10.97
CA GLN A 105 -2.93 5.44 12.21
C GLN A 105 -3.14 3.92 12.34
N VAL A 106 -2.64 3.17 11.37
CA VAL A 106 -2.79 1.71 11.24
C VAL A 106 -1.46 1.00 11.60
N LEU A 107 -0.41 1.73 11.98
CA LEU A 107 0.75 1.16 12.66
C LEU A 107 0.88 1.81 14.03
N GLY A 108 0.71 0.99 15.08
CA GLY A 108 0.54 1.41 16.47
C GLY A 108 1.57 2.42 16.99
N GLU A 109 1.07 3.56 17.42
CA GLU A 109 1.72 4.43 18.40
C GLU A 109 1.34 3.92 19.79
N ASP A 110 1.99 2.88 20.27
CA ASP A 110 1.86 2.42 21.68
C ASP A 110 3.15 2.62 22.50
N ASP A 111 4.23 3.17 21.95
CA ASP A 111 5.49 3.32 22.69
C ASP A 111 6.25 4.62 22.34
N ALA A 112 5.75 5.77 22.83
CA ALA A 112 6.58 6.91 23.27
C ALA A 112 5.68 8.01 23.87
N ASP A 113 5.98 8.44 25.10
CA ASP A 113 5.48 9.64 25.78
C ASP A 113 4.08 9.63 26.44
N ARG A 114 3.94 8.80 27.49
CA ARG A 114 3.38 9.30 28.77
C ARG A 114 4.29 9.00 29.96
N SER A 115 5.52 9.49 29.84
CA SER A 115 6.28 10.04 30.97
C SER A 115 5.59 11.33 31.44
N SER A 116 4.50 11.20 32.19
CA SER A 116 3.91 12.30 32.96
C SER A 116 4.00 11.93 34.43
N GLU A 117 4.96 12.58 35.07
CA GLU A 117 5.25 12.54 36.50
C GLU A 117 3.98 12.73 37.36
N GLU A 118 3.85 11.87 38.37
CA GLU A 118 3.64 12.28 39.76
C GLU A 118 2.51 13.29 40.05
N ARG A 119 1.32 12.77 40.33
CA ARG A 119 0.49 13.34 41.41
C ARG A 119 -0.41 12.28 42.04
N ALA A 120 -0.05 11.89 43.26
CA ALA A 120 -0.96 11.30 44.22
C ALA A 120 -2.04 12.32 44.60
N ASP A 121 -3.31 11.93 44.54
CA ASP A 121 -4.30 12.18 45.61
C ASP A 121 -5.65 11.51 45.28
N ASP A 122 -6.04 10.61 46.17
CA ASP A 122 -7.40 10.30 46.65
C ASP A 122 -8.58 11.03 46.00
N VAL A 123 -9.48 10.27 45.33
CA VAL A 123 -10.94 10.41 45.50
C VAL A 123 -11.61 9.04 45.22
N GLU A 124 -12.07 8.37 46.28
CA GLU A 124 -13.18 7.40 46.22
C GLU A 124 -14.50 8.15 45.96
N ILE A 125 -15.25 7.78 44.92
CA ILE A 125 -16.73 7.90 44.92
C ILE A 125 -17.32 6.68 44.19
N ASP A 126 -18.05 5.90 44.96
CA ASP A 126 -19.02 4.86 44.60
C ASP A 126 -20.33 5.54 44.17
N ASP A 127 -20.95 5.17 43.03
CA ASP A 127 -22.40 4.91 42.92
C ASP A 127 -22.89 4.66 41.48
N ALA A 128 -23.92 3.83 41.42
CA ALA A 128 -24.53 3.23 40.24
C ALA A 128 -25.68 4.03 39.59
N ALA A 129 -25.98 3.66 38.34
CA ALA A 129 -27.25 3.79 37.60
C ALA A 129 -27.75 5.21 37.21
N ASP A 130 -27.90 5.48 35.90
CA ASP A 130 -29.15 5.31 35.14
C ASP A 130 -29.04 6.00 33.75
N SER A 131 -29.82 5.48 32.81
CA SER A 131 -29.93 5.74 31.38
C SER A 131 -30.35 7.16 31.01
N SER A 132 -29.87 7.68 29.85
CA SER A 132 -30.69 8.01 28.67
C SER A 132 -30.10 9.13 27.79
N GLY A 133 -29.77 8.77 26.54
CA GLY A 133 -30.02 9.54 25.31
C GLY A 133 -29.22 10.83 25.04
N ASP A 134 -28.35 10.79 24.03
CA ASP A 134 -28.57 11.57 22.79
C ASP A 134 -27.58 11.14 21.70
N ALA A 135 -28.02 11.24 20.44
CA ALA A 135 -27.35 10.76 19.26
C ALA A 135 -26.19 11.66 18.82
N THR A 136 -25.02 11.07 18.54
CA THR A 136 -24.22 11.45 17.37
C THR A 136 -23.46 10.24 16.85
N THR A 137 -23.61 10.03 15.55
CA THR A 137 -23.13 8.89 14.78
C THR A 137 -21.61 8.96 14.63
N GLU A 138 -20.88 8.41 15.59
CA GLU A 138 -19.48 8.03 15.38
C GLU A 138 -19.43 6.63 14.77
N THR A 139 -19.48 6.57 13.44
CA THR A 139 -18.93 5.44 12.69
C THR A 139 -17.42 5.66 12.57
N SER A 140 -16.75 5.80 13.72
CA SER A 140 -15.31 5.63 13.82
C SER A 140 -15.02 4.18 13.49
N SER A 141 -14.05 3.93 12.62
CA SER A 141 -13.58 2.59 12.33
C SER A 141 -13.36 1.88 13.66
N ALA A 142 -14.08 0.79 13.89
CA ALA A 142 -13.86 -0.08 15.02
C ALA A 142 -12.46 -0.69 14.86
N THR A 143 -11.45 0.07 15.31
CA THR A 143 -10.12 -0.42 15.62
C THR A 143 -10.36 -1.49 16.68
N TYR A 144 -10.42 -2.74 16.22
CA TYR A 144 -10.38 -3.89 17.10
C TYR A 144 -9.01 -3.82 17.78
N THR A 145 -8.97 -3.23 18.96
CA THR A 145 -7.82 -3.31 19.86
C THR A 145 -7.70 -4.77 20.24
N TYR A 146 -6.71 -5.45 19.68
CA TYR A 146 -6.31 -6.75 20.16
C TYR A 146 -5.86 -6.56 21.61
N GLU A 147 -6.64 -7.06 22.57
CA GLU A 147 -6.06 -7.39 23.86
C GLU A 147 -4.99 -8.44 23.58
N ILE A 148 -3.74 -8.08 23.84
CA ILE A 148 -2.53 -8.90 23.57
C ILE A 148 -2.63 -10.29 24.21
N ASP A 149 -3.53 -10.46 25.19
CA ASP A 149 -3.76 -11.69 25.94
C ASP A 149 -4.82 -12.65 25.37
N ASP A 150 -5.53 -12.35 24.26
CA ASP A 150 -6.42 -13.34 23.64
C ASP A 150 -5.71 -14.17 22.55
N PRO A 151 -5.30 -15.43 22.85
CA PRO A 151 -4.62 -16.29 21.88
C PRO A 151 -5.50 -16.67 20.68
N ARG A 152 -6.82 -16.44 20.75
CA ARG A 152 -7.76 -16.82 19.69
C ARG A 152 -7.69 -15.87 18.49
N GLY A 153 -7.37 -14.60 18.71
CA GLY A 153 -7.29 -13.60 17.64
C GLY A 153 -6.26 -13.98 16.55
N PRO A 154 -4.98 -14.19 16.89
CA PRO A 154 -3.95 -14.62 15.94
C PRO A 154 -4.22 -15.99 15.29
N ALA A 155 -4.84 -16.90 16.04
CA ALA A 155 -5.19 -18.23 15.52
C ALA A 155 -6.28 -18.14 14.43
N VAL A 156 -7.27 -17.25 14.60
CA VAL A 156 -8.34 -17.10 13.60
C VAL A 156 -7.84 -16.37 12.36
N THR A 157 -7.04 -15.32 12.50
CA THR A 157 -6.48 -14.62 11.34
C THR A 157 -5.56 -15.52 10.53
N SER A 158 -4.70 -16.30 11.18
CA SER A 158 -3.87 -17.29 10.49
C SER A 158 -4.71 -18.37 9.78
N ALA A 159 -5.76 -18.88 10.42
CA ALA A 159 -6.68 -19.83 9.78
C ALA A 159 -7.38 -19.22 8.56
N LEU A 160 -7.87 -17.98 8.67
CA LEU A 160 -8.49 -17.23 7.57
C LEU A 160 -7.50 -17.00 6.41
N CYS A 161 -6.23 -16.71 6.70
CA CYS A 161 -5.19 -16.59 5.69
C CYS A 161 -4.96 -17.91 4.94
N VAL A 162 -4.91 -19.04 5.65
CA VAL A 162 -4.78 -20.38 5.01
C VAL A 162 -6.00 -20.66 4.13
N VAL A 163 -7.21 -20.37 4.61
CA VAL A 163 -8.44 -20.51 3.83
C VAL A 163 -8.41 -19.62 2.59
N TYR A 164 -7.93 -18.38 2.70
CA TYR A 164 -7.80 -17.46 1.57
C TYR A 164 -6.83 -17.98 0.51
N VAL A 165 -5.66 -18.49 0.90
CA VAL A 165 -4.69 -19.11 -0.03
C VAL A 165 -5.33 -20.31 -0.73
N ALA A 166 -6.06 -21.15 0.00
CA ALA A 166 -6.78 -22.27 -0.61
C ALA A 166 -7.87 -21.80 -1.58
N LEU A 167 -8.62 -20.74 -1.23
CA LEU A 167 -9.69 -20.19 -2.07
C LEU A 167 -9.14 -19.56 -3.35
N THR A 168 -8.09 -18.75 -3.23
CA THR A 168 -7.43 -18.10 -4.39
C THR A 168 -6.93 -19.13 -5.38
N PHE A 169 -6.37 -20.25 -4.91
CA PHE A 169 -5.99 -21.37 -5.77
C PHE A 169 -7.21 -22.06 -6.42
N THR A 170 -8.30 -22.23 -5.66
CA THR A 170 -9.48 -23.02 -6.07
C THR A 170 -10.32 -22.28 -7.13
N ILE A 171 -10.73 -21.04 -6.83
CA ILE A 171 -11.68 -20.27 -7.64
C ILE A 171 -11.08 -19.02 -8.30
N GLY A 172 -9.81 -18.70 -8.00
CA GLY A 172 -9.13 -17.50 -8.48
C GLY A 172 -9.25 -16.33 -7.50
N MET A 173 -8.36 -15.34 -7.66
CA MET A 173 -8.27 -14.19 -6.76
C MET A 173 -9.52 -13.30 -6.80
N LEU A 174 -10.19 -13.20 -7.96
CA LEU A 174 -11.35 -12.32 -8.17
C LEU A 174 -12.51 -12.61 -7.22
N TYR A 175 -12.81 -13.89 -7.00
CA TYR A 175 -13.89 -14.32 -6.11
C TYR A 175 -13.41 -14.59 -4.69
N ALA A 176 -12.13 -14.93 -4.50
CA ALA A 176 -11.59 -15.22 -3.19
C ALA A 176 -11.56 -14.00 -2.26
N THR A 177 -11.18 -12.83 -2.76
CA THR A 177 -11.06 -11.60 -1.97
C THR A 177 -12.38 -11.18 -1.30
N PRO A 178 -13.51 -11.01 -2.02
CA PRO A 178 -14.76 -10.59 -1.38
C PRO A 178 -15.31 -11.65 -0.43
N ILE A 179 -15.12 -12.94 -0.71
CA ILE A 179 -15.53 -14.03 0.20
C ILE A 179 -14.72 -13.96 1.50
N PHE A 180 -13.40 -13.79 1.39
CA PHE A 180 -12.53 -13.62 2.56
C PHE A 180 -12.91 -12.40 3.39
N VAL A 181 -13.13 -11.25 2.75
CA VAL A 181 -13.56 -10.02 3.43
C VAL A 181 -14.90 -10.23 4.14
N ALA A 182 -15.85 -10.92 3.50
CA ALA A 182 -17.14 -11.24 4.10
C ALA A 182 -17.00 -12.18 5.31
N LEU A 183 -16.16 -13.22 5.22
CA LEU A 183 -15.87 -14.13 6.33
C LEU A 183 -15.22 -13.42 7.51
N TYR A 184 -14.24 -12.56 7.22
CA TYR A 184 -13.55 -11.76 8.23
C TYR A 184 -14.51 -10.78 8.93
N ALA A 185 -15.32 -10.04 8.17
CA ALA A 185 -16.29 -9.10 8.72
C ALA A 185 -17.38 -9.81 9.54
N LEU A 186 -17.81 -11.01 9.11
CA LEU A 186 -18.74 -11.83 9.88
C LEU A 186 -18.13 -12.31 11.20
N TRP A 187 -16.87 -12.73 11.18
CA TRP A 187 -16.13 -13.09 12.40
C TRP A 187 -15.99 -11.91 13.36
N ALA A 188 -15.68 -10.72 12.82
CA ALA A 188 -15.63 -9.46 13.57
C ALA A 188 -17.00 -8.97 14.06
N ARG A 189 -18.08 -9.72 13.80
CA ARG A 189 -19.47 -9.38 14.14
C ARG A 189 -19.93 -8.02 13.59
N MET A 190 -19.41 -7.64 12.44
CA MET A 190 -19.80 -6.39 11.76
C MET A 190 -21.26 -6.46 11.28
N ARG A 191 -21.93 -5.31 11.17
CA ARG A 191 -23.33 -5.26 10.73
C ARG A 191 -23.41 -5.75 9.28
N TRP A 192 -24.45 -6.51 8.94
CA TRP A 192 -24.50 -7.19 7.64
C TRP A 192 -24.46 -6.24 6.43
N TYR A 193 -25.01 -5.02 6.56
CA TYR A 193 -24.93 -3.99 5.51
C TYR A 193 -23.50 -3.51 5.27
N GLU A 194 -22.71 -3.35 6.34
CA GLU A 194 -21.30 -2.95 6.26
C GLU A 194 -20.46 -4.07 5.65
N THR A 195 -20.70 -5.32 6.05
CA THR A 195 -20.10 -6.52 5.44
C THR A 195 -20.37 -6.58 3.94
N LEU A 196 -21.63 -6.35 3.53
CA LEU A 196 -22.01 -6.39 2.13
C LEU A 196 -21.36 -5.24 1.33
N ALA A 197 -21.29 -4.04 1.92
CA ALA A 197 -20.61 -2.90 1.32
C ALA A 197 -19.10 -3.17 1.13
N LEU A 198 -18.42 -3.70 2.15
CA LEU A 198 -17.00 -4.05 2.09
C LEU A 198 -16.71 -5.18 1.09
N ALA A 199 -17.57 -6.21 1.05
CA ALA A 199 -17.48 -7.28 0.06
C ALA A 199 -17.68 -6.73 -1.37
N GLY A 200 -18.64 -5.82 -1.56
CA GLY A 200 -18.88 -5.16 -2.84
C GLY A 200 -17.70 -4.29 -3.29
N VAL A 201 -17.15 -3.47 -2.39
CA VAL A 201 -15.97 -2.62 -2.67
C VAL A 201 -14.75 -3.48 -2.99
N SER A 202 -14.46 -4.50 -2.20
CA SER A 202 -13.33 -5.40 -2.45
C SER A 202 -13.47 -6.19 -3.75
N PHE A 203 -14.68 -6.61 -4.11
CA PHE A 203 -14.96 -7.18 -5.44
C PHE A 203 -14.71 -6.16 -6.55
N GLY A 204 -15.16 -4.92 -6.39
CA GLY A 204 -14.92 -3.84 -7.36
C GLY A 204 -13.43 -3.58 -7.59
N ILE A 205 -12.63 -3.57 -6.51
CA ILE A 205 -11.17 -3.43 -6.59
C ILE A 205 -10.56 -4.64 -7.32
N ALA A 206 -10.92 -5.86 -6.91
CA ALA A 206 -10.43 -7.08 -7.56
C ALA A 206 -10.79 -7.14 -9.05
N TYR A 207 -11.99 -6.68 -9.41
CA TYR A 207 -12.44 -6.57 -10.79
C TYR A 207 -11.66 -5.52 -11.58
N ALA A 208 -11.35 -4.36 -10.99
CA ALA A 208 -10.48 -3.37 -11.62
C ALA A 208 -9.08 -3.95 -11.88
N PHE A 209 -8.51 -4.70 -10.94
CA PHE A 209 -7.24 -5.42 -11.13
C PHE A 209 -7.32 -6.44 -12.27
N PHE A 210 -8.41 -7.20 -12.35
CA PHE A 210 -8.64 -8.16 -13.44
C PHE A 210 -8.65 -7.47 -14.81
N LEU A 211 -9.29 -6.30 -14.92
CA LEU A 211 -9.34 -5.54 -16.17
C LEU A 211 -7.98 -4.95 -16.58
N VAL A 212 -7.16 -4.52 -15.62
CA VAL A 212 -5.92 -3.82 -15.93
C VAL A 212 -4.72 -4.75 -16.02
N VAL A 213 -4.53 -5.67 -15.08
CA VAL A 213 -3.25 -6.39 -14.96
C VAL A 213 -3.17 -7.55 -15.96
N SER A 214 -4.06 -8.53 -15.84
CA SER A 214 -4.20 -9.64 -16.81
C SER A 214 -5.35 -10.54 -16.39
N PRO A 215 -6.19 -10.99 -17.35
CA PRO A 215 -7.30 -11.88 -17.06
C PRO A 215 -6.86 -13.26 -16.54
N GLU A 216 -5.61 -13.65 -16.80
CA GLU A 216 -5.04 -14.92 -16.36
C GLU A 216 -4.95 -15.07 -14.83
N ILE A 217 -4.91 -13.96 -14.08
CA ILE A 217 -4.84 -13.96 -12.61
C ILE A 217 -6.19 -14.33 -11.97
N ALA A 218 -7.31 -14.19 -12.69
CA ALA A 218 -8.62 -14.57 -12.19
C ALA A 218 -8.94 -16.07 -12.35
N VAL A 219 -8.04 -16.83 -12.99
CA VAL A 219 -8.31 -18.23 -13.29
C VAL A 219 -7.69 -19.13 -12.22
N GLY A 220 -8.53 -19.71 -11.37
CA GLY A 220 -8.18 -20.79 -10.45
C GLY A 220 -8.28 -22.16 -11.13
N TRP A 221 -7.95 -23.20 -10.37
CA TRP A 221 -7.98 -24.58 -10.86
C TRP A 221 -9.31 -24.96 -11.51
N TYR A 222 -10.43 -24.58 -10.90
CA TYR A 222 -11.77 -24.90 -11.43
C TYR A 222 -12.20 -24.03 -12.61
N THR A 223 -11.60 -22.85 -12.80
CA THR A 223 -12.02 -21.90 -13.83
C THR A 223 -11.17 -21.98 -15.11
N GLY A 224 -10.24 -22.94 -15.19
CA GLY A 224 -9.55 -23.29 -16.43
C GLY A 224 -8.02 -23.14 -16.39
N TRP A 225 -7.42 -22.93 -15.22
CA TRP A 225 -5.96 -22.88 -15.10
C TRP A 225 -5.35 -24.22 -15.49
N ARG A 226 -4.42 -24.20 -16.46
CA ARG A 226 -3.67 -25.39 -16.89
C ARG A 226 -2.26 -25.29 -16.34
N PHE A 227 -1.79 -26.36 -15.71
CA PHE A 227 -0.40 -26.45 -15.29
C PHE A 227 0.50 -26.23 -16.53
N PRO A 228 1.51 -25.35 -16.48
CA PRO A 228 2.45 -25.21 -17.57
C PRO A 228 3.10 -26.58 -17.77
N VAL A 229 2.76 -27.23 -18.87
CA VAL A 229 3.38 -28.52 -19.23
C VAL A 229 4.85 -28.19 -19.45
N PRO A 230 5.78 -28.80 -18.68
CA PRO A 230 7.19 -28.54 -18.88
C PRO A 230 7.49 -28.88 -20.33
N VAL A 231 7.87 -27.86 -21.11
CA VAL A 231 8.34 -28.06 -22.47
C VAL A 231 9.64 -28.80 -22.29
N LEU A 232 9.61 -30.13 -22.49
CA LEU A 232 10.84 -30.91 -22.50
C LEU A 232 11.71 -30.25 -23.57
N PRO A 233 12.95 -29.83 -23.24
CA PRO A 233 13.86 -29.33 -24.26
C PRO A 233 13.90 -30.40 -25.34
N GLU A 234 13.68 -30.02 -26.60
CA GLU A 234 13.64 -30.98 -27.71
C GLU A 234 14.91 -31.83 -27.65
N LEU A 235 14.80 -33.01 -27.07
CA LEU A 235 15.88 -33.97 -27.08
C LEU A 235 16.03 -34.32 -28.55
N PRO A 236 17.23 -34.20 -29.15
CA PRO A 236 17.48 -34.66 -30.50
C PRO A 236 17.45 -36.19 -30.49
N ILE A 237 16.24 -36.77 -30.39
CA ILE A 237 16.00 -38.17 -30.60
C ILE A 237 16.02 -38.35 -32.11
N SER A 238 17.24 -38.45 -32.64
CA SER A 238 17.51 -39.08 -33.92
C SER A 238 17.06 -40.54 -33.82
N LEU A 239 15.77 -40.77 -34.07
CA LEU A 239 15.17 -42.11 -34.27
C LEU A 239 15.59 -42.74 -35.62
N ALA A 240 16.60 -42.18 -36.29
CA ALA A 240 17.23 -42.74 -37.47
C ALA A 240 18.25 -43.81 -37.08
N ALA A 241 17.77 -44.99 -36.66
CA ALA A 241 18.44 -46.29 -36.84
C ALA A 241 17.62 -47.42 -36.19
N VAL A 242 16.41 -47.67 -36.68
CA VAL A 242 15.87 -49.04 -36.63
C VAL A 242 16.19 -49.64 -37.99
N PRO A 243 17.26 -50.44 -38.15
CA PRO A 243 17.49 -51.16 -39.39
C PRO A 243 16.36 -52.17 -39.60
N ASP A 244 15.74 -52.15 -40.79
CA ASP A 244 14.68 -53.05 -41.26
C ASP A 244 15.10 -54.54 -41.39
N ALA A 245 16.12 -54.98 -40.66
CA ALA A 245 16.81 -56.23 -40.89
C ALA A 245 16.38 -57.36 -39.93
N VAL A 246 15.12 -57.47 -39.51
CA VAL A 246 14.64 -58.66 -38.77
C VAL A 246 13.15 -58.96 -38.99
N ILE A 247 12.67 -59.07 -40.24
CA ILE A 247 11.44 -59.83 -40.54
C ILE A 247 11.63 -60.63 -41.85
N SER A 248 12.52 -61.60 -41.83
CA SER A 248 12.42 -62.79 -42.68
C SER A 248 13.17 -63.97 -42.03
N ALA A 249 12.47 -64.72 -41.18
CA ALA A 249 12.79 -66.09 -40.81
C ALA A 249 11.53 -66.77 -40.29
#